data_AF-A0A8C3MDI8-F1
#
_entry.id   AF-A0A8C3MDI8-F1
#
_cell.length_a   1.000
_cell.length_b   1.000
_cell.length_c   1.000
_cell.angle_alpha   90.00
_cell.angle_beta   90.00
_cell.angle_gamma   90.00
#
_symmetry.space_group_name_H-M   'P 1'
#
loop_
_entity.id
_entity.type
_entity.pdbx_description
1 polymer ?
#
loop_
_entity_poly.entity_id
_entity_poly.type
_entity_poly.pdbx_seq_one_letter_code
_entity_poly.pdbx_strand_id
1 'polypeptide(L)'
;MVLGTVLTHAKKHPALVPLFVIIGSGAVGASLYLMRLAMFNPDVSWDKKNNPEPWNKMAPNDQYKLFSVNMDYSSLKKDRPDF
;
A
#
# COMPACT_ATOMS: atom_id res chain seq x y z
N MET A 1 -6.04 -2.83 27.11
CA MET A 1 -5.01 -2.46 28.11
C MET A 1 -4.01 -1.42 27.59
N VAL A 2 -3.45 -1.51 26.37
CA VAL A 2 -2.43 -0.56 25.89
C VAL A 2 -2.97 0.83 25.49
N LEU A 3 -4.06 0.89 24.70
CA LEU A 3 -4.59 2.16 24.19
C LEU A 3 -5.09 3.10 25.30
N GLY A 4 -5.77 2.54 26.31
CA GLY A 4 -6.24 3.30 27.48
C GLY A 4 -5.08 3.91 28.30
N THR A 5 -3.96 3.19 28.40
CA THR A 5 -2.75 3.70 29.06
C THR A 5 -2.13 4.85 28.28
N VAL A 6 -2.03 4.75 26.96
CA VAL A 6 -1.52 5.83 26.08
C VAL A 6 -2.39 7.09 26.21
N LEU A 7 -3.72 6.95 26.18
CA LEU A 7 -4.64 8.06 26.34
C LEU A 7 -4.52 8.75 27.71
N THR A 8 -4.31 7.96 28.77
CA THR A 8 -4.09 8.50 30.12
C THR A 8 -2.78 9.30 30.19
N HIS A 9 -1.71 8.81 29.56
CA HIS A 9 -0.41 9.51 29.52
C HIS A 9 -0.48 10.77 28.66
N ALA A 10 -1.17 10.73 27.51
CA ALA A 10 -1.36 11.90 26.65
C ALA A 10 -2.12 13.04 27.36
N LYS A 11 -3.10 12.70 28.20
CA LYS A 11 -3.84 13.68 29.02
C LYS A 11 -3.01 14.25 30.17
N LYS A 12 -2.20 13.42 30.85
CA LYS A 12 -1.34 13.86 31.96
C LYS A 12 -0.12 14.64 31.51
N HIS A 13 0.42 14.32 30.33
CA HIS A 13 1.63 14.92 29.76
C HIS A 13 1.37 15.35 28.30
N PRO A 14 0.85 16.56 28.05
CA PRO A 14 0.49 17.00 26.70
C PRO A 14 1.69 17.08 25.75
N ALA A 15 2.92 17.23 26.29
CA ALA A 15 4.15 17.18 25.50
C ALA A 15 4.40 15.83 24.81
N LEU A 16 3.74 14.74 25.23
CA LEU A 16 3.87 13.42 24.60
C LEU A 16 2.93 13.23 23.40
N VAL A 17 1.96 14.13 23.20
CA VAL A 17 1.00 14.04 22.08
C VAL A 17 1.70 14.03 20.71
N PRO A 18 2.65 14.94 20.40
CA PRO A 18 3.35 14.91 19.12
C PRO A 18 4.11 13.60 18.89
N LEU A 19 4.71 13.04 19.94
CA LEU A 19 5.43 11.78 19.88
C LEU A 19 4.50 10.62 19.48
N PHE A 20 3.36 10.49 20.15
CA PHE A 20 2.38 9.44 19.84
C PHE A 20 1.79 9.61 18.44
N VAL A 21 1.57 10.85 17.98
CA VAL A 21 1.07 11.11 16.63
C VAL A 21 2.08 10.66 15.58
N ILE A 22 3.36 11.00 15.74
CA ILE A 22 4.40 10.61 14.76
C ILE A 22 4.54 9.08 14.73
N ILE A 23 4.69 8.43 15.88
CA ILE A 23 4.82 6.97 15.95
C ILE A 23 3.57 6.28 15.40
N GLY A 24 2.39 6.73 15.82
CA GLY A 24 1.11 6.19 15.35
C GLY A 24 0.94 6.34 13.85
N SER A 25 1.26 7.52 13.31
CA SER A 25 1.21 7.77 11.86
C SER A 25 2.18 6.89 11.08
N GLY A 26 3.40 6.67 11.61
CA GLY A 26 4.39 5.79 11.00
C GLY A 26 3.93 4.33 10.97
N ALA A 27 3.37 3.83 12.09
CA ALA A 27 2.83 2.48 12.17
C ALA A 27 1.65 2.28 11.20
N VAL A 28 0.70 3.22 11.18
CA VAL A 28 -0.45 3.19 10.27
C VAL A 28 0.02 3.27 8.81
N GLY A 29 0.94 4.17 8.48
CA GLY A 29 1.48 4.31 7.14
C GLY A 29 2.19 3.04 6.64
N ALA A 30 3.01 2.42 7.50
CA ALA A 30 3.67 1.16 7.18
C ALA A 30 2.68 0.02 6.96
N SER A 31 1.68 -0.12 7.84
CA SER A 31 0.64 -1.15 7.70
C SER A 31 -0.19 -0.94 6.43
N LEU A 32 -0.58 0.29 6.13
CA LEU A 32 -1.33 0.63 4.91
C LEU A 32 -0.51 0.33 3.66
N TYR A 33 0.78 0.65 3.65
CA TYR A 33 1.63 0.37 2.50
C TYR A 33 1.82 -1.12 2.28
N LEU A 34 2.01 -1.91 3.34
CA LEU A 34 2.07 -3.37 3.25
C LEU A 34 0.76 -3.97 2.75
N MET A 35 -0.38 -3.52 3.29
CA MET A 35 -1.71 -3.94 2.83
C MET A 35 -1.90 -3.63 1.34
N ARG A 36 -1.49 -2.43 0.91
CA ARG A 36 -1.54 -2.02 -0.49
C ARG A 36 -0.68 -2.90 -1.38
N LEU A 37 0.55 -3.22 -0.96
CA LEU A 37 1.43 -4.13 -1.71
C LEU A 37 0.86 -5.53 -1.80
N ALA A 38 0.26 -6.03 -0.71
CA ALA A 38 -0.35 -7.34 -0.69
C ALA A 38 -1.52 -7.45 -1.69
N MET A 39 -2.39 -6.45 -1.75
CA MET A 39 -3.65 -6.56 -2.52
C MET A 39 -3.55 -6.04 -3.96
N PHE A 40 -2.70 -5.05 -4.23
CA PHE A 40 -2.66 -4.36 -5.53
C PHE A 40 -1.37 -4.62 -6.33
N ASN A 41 -0.42 -5.39 -5.81
CA ASN A 41 0.76 -5.80 -6.58
C ASN A 41 0.45 -7.06 -7.42
N PRO A 42 0.59 -7.04 -8.75
CA PRO A 42 0.30 -8.19 -9.61
C PRO A 42 1.20 -9.40 -9.33
N ASP A 43 2.37 -9.20 -8.73
CA ASP A 43 3.29 -10.29 -8.37
C ASP A 43 2.74 -11.19 -7.25
N VAL A 44 1.71 -10.73 -6.53
CA VAL A 44 1.12 -11.46 -5.41
C VAL A 44 -0.16 -12.16 -5.86
N SER A 45 -0.14 -13.49 -5.86
CA SER A 45 -1.29 -14.32 -6.22
C SER A 45 -1.97 -14.91 -4.98
N TRP A 46 -3.14 -14.36 -4.64
CA TRP A 46 -4.00 -14.87 -3.55
C TRP A 46 -4.98 -15.95 -4.03
N ASP A 47 -5.53 -15.77 -5.23
CA ASP A 47 -6.49 -16.70 -5.83
C ASP A 47 -5.80 -17.60 -6.85
N LYS A 48 -5.31 -18.74 -6.37
CA LYS A 48 -4.65 -19.75 -7.21
C LYS A 48 -5.59 -20.49 -8.17
N LYS A 49 -6.91 -20.35 -8.03
CA LYS A 49 -7.88 -21.14 -8.79
C LYS A 49 -8.48 -20.33 -9.95
N ASN A 50 -8.96 -19.12 -9.68
CA ASN A 50 -9.63 -18.32 -10.71
C ASN A 50 -8.74 -17.20 -11.27
N ASN A 51 -7.64 -16.86 -10.59
CA ASN A 51 -6.69 -15.85 -11.05
C ASN A 51 -5.23 -16.20 -10.69
N PRO A 52 -4.73 -17.37 -11.12
CA PRO A 52 -3.40 -17.85 -10.72
C PRO A 52 -2.27 -16.89 -11.13
N GLU A 53 -2.46 -16.16 -12.23
CA GLU A 53 -1.47 -15.26 -12.84
C GLU A 53 -2.04 -13.84 -12.96
N PRO A 54 -2.06 -13.05 -11.87
CA PRO A 54 -2.70 -11.73 -11.86
C PRO A 54 -2.10 -10.74 -12.87
N TRP A 55 -0.80 -10.88 -13.19
CA TRP A 55 -0.10 -10.04 -14.15
C TRP A 55 -0.65 -10.14 -15.59
N ASN A 56 -1.27 -11.27 -15.97
CA ASN A 56 -1.84 -11.44 -17.31
C ASN A 56 -3.05 -10.52 -17.57
N LYS A 57 -3.67 -9.99 -16.51
CA LYS A 57 -4.82 -9.08 -16.62
C LYS A 57 -4.41 -7.60 -16.68
N MET A 58 -3.12 -7.30 -16.55
CA MET A 58 -2.64 -5.91 -16.58
C MET A 58 -2.34 -5.47 -18.01
N ALA A 59 -2.89 -4.32 -18.38
CA ALA A 59 -2.56 -3.66 -19.64
C ALA A 59 -1.27 -2.83 -19.48
N PRO A 60 -0.50 -2.58 -20.57
CA PRO A 60 0.73 -1.79 -20.51
C PRO A 60 0.54 -0.36 -19.97
N ASN A 61 -0.66 0.19 -20.13
CA ASN A 61 -1.06 1.51 -19.67
C ASN A 61 -1.56 1.53 -18.21
N ASP A 62 -1.63 0.37 -17.54
CA ASP A 62 -2.03 0.30 -16.15
C ASP A 62 -0.86 0.68 -15.23
N GLN A 63 -1.02 1.78 -14.51
CA GLN A 63 -0.07 2.20 -13.48
C GLN A 63 -0.45 1.59 -12.13
N TYR A 64 0.15 0.44 -11.80
CA TYR A 64 -0.05 -0.20 -10.51
C TYR A 64 0.90 0.32 -9.41
N LYS A 65 1.89 1.17 -9.71
CA LYS A 65 2.81 1.75 -8.70
C LYS A 65 2.14 2.89 -7.94
N LEU A 66 2.65 3.18 -6.74
CA LEU A 66 2.02 4.18 -5.86
C LEU A 66 2.14 5.59 -6.47
N PHE A 67 3.24 5.86 -7.15
CA PHE A 67 3.49 7.09 -7.86
C PHE A 67 4.21 6.82 -9.19
N SER A 68 3.85 7.60 -10.21
CA SER A 68 4.62 7.72 -11.45
C SER A 68 5.37 9.04 -11.44
N VAL A 69 6.70 9.00 -11.36
CA VAL A 69 7.49 10.25 -11.37
C VAL A 69 7.88 10.63 -12.80
N ASN A 70 8.39 9.66 -13.56
CA ASN A 70 9.01 9.91 -14.87
C ASN A 70 8.36 9.15 -16.04
N MET A 71 7.36 8.29 -15.79
CA MET A 71 6.78 7.41 -16.80
C MET A 71 5.36 7.84 -17.16
N ASP A 72 5.11 8.05 -18.44
CA ASP A 72 3.77 8.27 -18.98
C ASP A 72 3.20 6.95 -19.51
N TYR A 73 2.30 6.36 -18.72
CA TYR A 73 1.67 5.07 -19.02
C TYR A 73 0.69 5.16 -20.20
N SER A 74 0.14 6.34 -20.48
CA SER A 74 -0.80 6.51 -21.60
C SER A 74 -0.12 6.30 -22.96
N SER A 75 1.18 6.53 -23.03
CA SER A 75 1.99 6.34 -24.24
C SER A 75 2.48 4.90 -24.45
N LEU A 76 2.34 4.02 -23.43
CA LEU A 76 2.85 2.66 -23.48
C LEU A 76 1.98 1.78 -24.37
N LYS A 77 2.62 1.10 -25.32
CA LYS A 77 1.98 0.15 -26.22
C LYS A 77 2.33 -1.27 -25.85
N LYS A 78 1.40 -2.17 -26.14
CA LYS A 78 1.62 -3.60 -25.99
C LYS A 78 2.58 -4.08 -27.09
N ASP A 79 3.73 -4.60 -26.67
CA ASP A 79 4.76 -5.09 -27.58
C ASP A 79 4.47 -6.54 -28.06
N ARG A 80 3.69 -7.31 -27.28
CA ARG A 80 3.48 -8.75 -27.51
C ARG A 80 2.00 -9.11 -27.72
N PRO A 81 1.70 -10.17 -28.50
CA PRO A 81 0.34 -10.68 -28.64
C PRO A 81 -0.26 -11.15 -27.31
N ASP A 82 -1.59 -11.27 -27.26
CA ASP A 82 -2.28 -11.98 -26.19
C ASP A 82 -1.89 -13.48 -26.18
N PHE A 83 -1.77 -14.03 -24.97
CA PHE A 83 -1.56 -15.47 -24.72
C PHE A 83 -2.90 -16.22 -24.64
#